data_AF-U2J6B8-F1
#
_entry.id   AF-U2J6B8-F1
#
_cell.length_a   1.000
_cell.length_b   1.000
_cell.length_c   1.000
_cell.angle_alpha   90.00
_cell.angle_beta   90.00
_cell.angle_gamma   90.00
#
_symmetry.space_group_name_H-M   'P 1'
#
loop_
_entity.id
_entity.type
_entity.pdbx_description
1 polymer ?
#
loop_
_entity_poly.entity_id
_entity_poly.type
_entity_poly.pdbx_seq_one_letter_code
_entity_poly.pdbx_strand_id
1 'polypeptide(L)'
;MRWVQQESVLKILCQAYTNAFQNIDKDPNQELIVVENENGQIIGTLQLSFWQYLTYRGGIRAQIEAVRIHKDFRGKGLGEQFFQWAIARVKAKGAHVLQLTSDKKRPKPFDFMKN
;
A
#
# COMPACT_ATOMS: atom_id res chain seq x y z
N MET A 1 10.98 2.66 11.61
CA MET A 1 10.40 1.92 10.46
C MET A 1 11.23 0.67 10.28
N ARG A 2 10.70 -0.50 10.64
CA ARG A 2 11.41 -1.79 10.59
C ARG A 2 10.73 -2.64 9.52
N TRP A 3 11.53 -3.23 8.63
CA TRP A 3 11.05 -4.19 7.65
C TRP A 3 10.79 -5.52 8.37
N VAL A 4 9.54 -5.94 8.45
CA VAL A 4 9.16 -7.23 9.01
C VAL A 4 8.54 -8.07 7.89
N GLN A 5 9.36 -8.91 7.28
CA GLN A 5 8.90 -10.00 6.43
C GLN A 5 8.48 -11.12 7.41
N GLN A 6 7.18 -11.20 7.73
CA GLN A 6 6.67 -12.18 8.67
C GLN A 6 6.59 -13.56 7.99
N GLU A 7 7.73 -14.27 7.95
CA GLU A 7 7.86 -15.60 7.32
C GLU A 7 6.98 -16.69 7.98
N SER A 8 6.49 -16.46 9.20
CA SER A 8 5.84 -17.49 10.03
C SER A 8 4.37 -17.80 9.68
N VAL A 9 3.70 -17.00 8.82
CA VAL A 9 2.30 -17.23 8.41
C VAL A 9 2.20 -18.02 7.09
N LEU A 10 3.31 -18.20 6.37
CA LEU A 10 3.36 -18.89 5.06
C LEU A 10 2.97 -20.38 5.13
N LYS A 11 2.90 -20.98 6.32
CA LYS A 11 2.67 -22.43 6.47
C LYS A 11 1.28 -22.90 6.04
N ILE A 12 0.33 -21.98 5.81
CA ILE A 12 -1.02 -22.28 5.28
C ILE A 12 -1.44 -21.20 4.26
N LEU A 13 -0.58 -20.85 3.31
CA LEU A 13 -1.01 -20.11 2.12
C LEU A 13 -1.02 -21.04 0.93
N CYS A 14 -2.10 -21.01 0.14
CA CYS A 14 -2.12 -21.68 -1.15
C CYS A 14 -0.92 -21.20 -1.98
N GLN A 15 -0.28 -22.10 -2.73
CA GLN A 15 0.92 -21.82 -3.53
C GLN A 15 0.80 -20.54 -4.38
N ALA A 16 -0.42 -20.22 -4.84
CA ALA A 16 -0.72 -18.99 -5.57
C ALA A 16 -0.31 -17.71 -4.81
N TYR A 17 -0.58 -17.63 -3.50
CA TYR A 17 -0.19 -16.47 -2.69
C TYR A 17 1.33 -16.41 -2.50
N THR A 18 1.97 -17.55 -2.19
CA THR A 18 3.43 -17.60 -2.04
C THR A 18 4.14 -17.15 -3.31
N ASN A 19 3.69 -17.62 -4.48
CA ASN A 19 4.22 -17.18 -5.77
C ASN A 19 3.99 -15.69 -6.00
N ALA A 20 2.81 -15.17 -5.67
CA ALA A 20 2.51 -13.75 -5.80
C ALA A 20 3.43 -12.89 -4.91
N PHE A 21 3.62 -13.26 -3.64
CA PHE A 21 4.53 -12.58 -2.73
C PHE A 21 5.96 -12.56 -3.27
N GLN A 22 6.47 -13.70 -3.73
CA GLN A 22 7.82 -13.79 -4.29
C GLN A 22 8.00 -12.96 -5.57
N ASN A 23 7.00 -12.93 -6.45
CA ASN A 23 7.04 -12.12 -7.67
C ASN A 23 7.04 -10.63 -7.33
N ILE A 24 6.23 -10.22 -6.36
CA ILE A 24 6.16 -8.83 -5.90
C ILE A 24 7.46 -8.41 -5.22
N ASP A 25 8.00 -9.24 -4.32
CA ASP A 25 9.22 -8.94 -3.56
C ASP A 25 10.46 -8.77 -4.47
N LYS A 26 10.48 -9.47 -5.61
CA LYS A 26 11.55 -9.38 -6.61
C LYS A 26 11.38 -8.21 -7.57
N ASP A 27 10.20 -7.60 -7.67
CA ASP A 27 9.95 -6.49 -8.60
C ASP A 27 10.30 -5.15 -7.94
N PRO A 28 11.35 -4.43 -8.40
CA PRO A 28 11.74 -3.14 -7.83
C PRO A 28 10.70 -2.02 -8.01
N ASN A 29 9.65 -2.27 -8.81
CA ASN A 29 8.52 -1.39 -9.04
C ASN A 29 7.31 -1.72 -8.17
N GLN A 30 7.43 -2.67 -7.24
CA GLN A 30 6.37 -3.04 -6.32
C GLN A 30 6.87 -2.92 -4.88
N GLU A 31 5.97 -2.51 -3.99
CA GLU A 31 6.25 -2.44 -2.56
C GLU A 31 5.06 -2.97 -1.76
N LEU A 32 5.29 -3.99 -0.93
CA LEU A 32 4.35 -4.46 0.07
C LEU A 32 4.71 -3.83 1.41
N ILE A 33 3.78 -3.08 1.97
CA ILE A 33 4.01 -2.29 3.17
C ILE A 33 3.18 -2.85 4.31
N VAL A 34 3.86 -3.11 5.43
CA VAL A 34 3.26 -3.39 6.73
C VAL A 34 3.46 -2.15 7.60
N VAL A 35 2.38 -1.71 8.24
CA VAL A 35 2.41 -0.57 9.16
C VAL A 35 2.30 -1.10 10.58
N GLU A 36 3.24 -0.71 11.42
CA GLU A 36 3.29 -1.07 12.84
C GLU A 36 3.06 0.16 13.71
N ASN A 37 2.46 -0.04 14.89
CA ASN A 37 2.46 0.98 15.94
C ASN A 37 3.78 0.94 16.74
N GLU A 38 3.89 1.83 17.72
CA GLU A 38 5.08 1.96 18.58
C GLU A 38 5.42 0.67 19.36
N ASN A 39 4.42 -0.17 19.62
CA ASN A 39 4.57 -1.46 20.30
C ASN A 39 4.91 -2.61 19.34
N GLY A 40 5.16 -2.33 18.04
CA GLY A 40 5.42 -3.34 17.02
C GLY A 40 4.20 -4.15 16.59
N GLN A 41 2.98 -3.71 16.93
CA GLN A 41 1.76 -4.39 16.49
C GLN A 41 1.41 -3.96 15.07
N ILE A 42 1.11 -4.92 14.20
CA ILE A 42 0.66 -4.66 12.83
C ILE A 42 -0.72 -4.01 12.88
N ILE A 43 -0.81 -2.76 12.43
CA ILE A 43 -2.04 -1.97 12.41
C ILE A 43 -2.64 -1.86 11.01
N GLY A 44 -1.90 -2.25 9.97
CA GLY A 44 -2.44 -2.32 8.63
C GLY A 44 -1.41 -2.65 7.56
N THR A 45 -1.91 -2.72 6.32
CA THR A 45 -1.13 -3.02 5.13
C THR A 45 -1.58 -2.17 3.95
N LEU A 46 -0.69 -1.99 2.99
CA LEU A 46 -0.98 -1.47 1.65
C LEU A 46 0.03 -2.02 0.64
N GLN A 47 -0.33 -1.95 -0.64
CA GLN A 47 0.59 -2.23 -1.75
C GLN A 47 0.75 -0.98 -2.61
N LEU A 48 1.97 -0.71 -3.06
CA LEU A 48 2.29 0.32 -4.04
C LEU A 48 2.87 -0.32 -5.30
N SER A 49 2.40 0.10 -6.46
CA SER A 49 2.97 -0.29 -7.77
C SER A 49 3.35 0.94 -8.57
N PHE A 50 4.53 0.94 -9.17
CA PHE A 50 5.08 2.07 -9.91
C PHE A 50 5.22 1.74 -11.39
N TRP A 51 4.83 2.67 -12.26
CA TRP A 51 4.82 2.46 -13.69
C TRP A 51 5.32 3.68 -14.44
N GLN A 52 6.13 3.42 -15.46
CA GLN A 52 6.61 4.43 -16.39
C GLN A 52 5.54 4.71 -17.45
N TYR A 53 5.15 5.97 -17.64
CA TYR A 53 4.23 6.39 -18.69
C TYR A 53 4.90 7.37 -19.65
N LEU A 54 4.52 7.35 -20.94
CA LEU A 54 4.97 8.36 -21.92
C LEU A 54 4.37 9.74 -21.64
N THR A 55 3.13 9.77 -21.13
CA THR A 55 2.48 11.00 -20.68
C THR A 55 3.28 11.69 -19.58
N TYR A 56 3.12 13.00 -19.41
CA TYR A 56 3.91 13.80 -18.46
C TYR A 56 5.43 13.66 -18.68
N ARG A 57 5.84 13.57 -19.96
CA ARG A 57 7.24 13.53 -20.41
C ARG A 57 8.04 12.36 -19.81
N GLY A 58 7.48 11.15 -19.85
CA GLY A 58 8.16 10.03 -19.19
C GLY A 58 7.99 10.10 -17.67
N GLY A 59 6.81 10.49 -17.17
CA GLY A 59 6.58 10.54 -15.72
C GLY A 59 6.25 9.17 -15.12
N ILE A 60 6.69 8.96 -13.88
CA ILE A 60 6.30 7.77 -13.08
C ILE A 60 4.94 8.02 -12.43
N ARG A 61 4.04 7.05 -12.50
CA ARG A 61 2.81 7.04 -11.68
C ARG A 61 2.87 5.91 -10.67
N ALA A 62 2.17 6.08 -9.56
CA ALA A 62 1.99 5.06 -8.55
C ALA A 62 0.51 4.70 -8.42
N GLN A 63 0.22 3.42 -8.20
CA GLN A 63 -1.09 2.91 -7.82
C GLN A 63 -1.00 2.42 -6.37
N ILE A 64 -1.97 2.79 -5.53
CA ILE A 64 -2.14 2.22 -4.20
C ILE A 64 -3.32 1.26 -4.18
N GLU A 65 -3.06 0.06 -3.68
CA GLU A 65 -4.06 -1.01 -3.56
C GLU A 65 -4.01 -1.67 -2.19
N ALA A 66 -4.99 -2.54 -1.95
CA ALA A 66 -5.04 -3.40 -0.77
C ALA A 66 -4.88 -2.66 0.57
N VAL A 67 -5.31 -1.38 0.66
CA VAL A 67 -5.26 -0.62 1.92
C VAL A 67 -6.22 -1.26 2.93
N ARG A 68 -5.64 -1.83 3.99
CA ARG A 68 -6.36 -2.50 5.08
C ARG A 68 -5.87 -1.98 6.41
N ILE A 69 -6.81 -1.56 7.25
CA ILE A 69 -6.55 -1.21 8.65
C ILE A 69 -7.10 -2.33 9.51
N HIS A 70 -6.28 -2.80 10.45
CA HIS A 70 -6.64 -3.81 11.42
C HIS A 70 -7.91 -3.37 12.19
N LYS A 71 -8.85 -4.29 12.41
CA LYS A 71 -10.21 -3.96 12.88
C LYS A 71 -10.23 -3.13 14.16
N ASP A 72 -9.35 -3.42 15.11
CA ASP A 72 -9.27 -2.75 16.42
C ASP A 72 -8.69 -1.32 16.35
N PHE A 73 -8.20 -0.93 15.18
CA PHE A 73 -7.60 0.38 14.90
C PHE A 73 -8.42 1.22 13.92
N ARG A 74 -9.58 0.72 13.45
CA ARG A 74 -10.49 1.46 12.57
C ARG A 74 -11.19 2.59 13.33
N GLY A 75 -11.61 3.63 12.61
CA GLY A 75 -12.32 4.79 13.18
C GLY A 75 -11.43 5.77 13.95
N LYS A 76 -10.10 5.54 14.01
CA LYS A 76 -9.14 6.37 14.76
C LYS A 76 -8.35 7.35 13.89
N GLY A 77 -8.88 7.73 12.72
CA GLY A 77 -8.19 8.64 11.77
C GLY A 77 -6.97 8.06 11.04
N LEU A 78 -6.57 6.80 11.30
CA LEU A 78 -5.39 6.18 10.70
C LEU A 78 -5.41 6.07 9.17
N GLY A 79 -6.61 6.09 8.56
CA GLY A 79 -6.73 6.08 7.10
C GLY A 79 -6.03 7.27 6.46
N GLU A 80 -6.20 8.46 7.02
CA GLU A 80 -5.53 9.66 6.52
C GLU A 80 -4.01 9.55 6.66
N GLN A 81 -3.53 9.08 7.82
CA GLN A 81 -2.09 8.90 8.04
C GLN A 81 -1.46 7.91 7.06
N PHE A 82 -2.15 6.82 6.72
CA PHE A 82 -1.71 5.85 5.72
C PHE A 82 -1.54 6.52 4.34
N PHE A 83 -2.50 7.34 3.93
CA PHE A 83 -2.44 8.04 2.66
C PHE A 83 -1.37 9.14 2.65
N GLN A 84 -1.20 9.89 3.74
CA GLN A 84 -0.13 10.88 3.83
C GLN A 84 1.25 10.21 3.73
N TRP A 85 1.45 9.08 4.41
CA TRP A 85 2.68 8.30 4.28
C TRP A 85 2.86 7.79 2.84
N ALA A 86 1.82 7.24 2.22
CA ALA A 86 1.90 6.74 0.85
C ALA A 86 2.23 7.86 -0.15
N ILE A 87 1.61 9.04 -0.02
CA ILE A 87 1.90 10.22 -0.84
C ILE A 87 3.37 10.63 -0.70
N ALA A 88 3.90 10.67 0.53
CA ALA A 88 5.30 10.98 0.77
C ALA A 88 6.22 9.92 0.13
N ARG A 89 5.90 8.63 0.28
CA ARG A 89 6.67 7.52 -0.29
C ARG A 89 6.72 7.59 -1.82
N VAL A 90 5.58 7.81 -2.48
CA VAL A 90 5.54 7.84 -3.94
C VAL A 90 6.22 9.09 -4.51
N LYS A 91 6.12 10.23 -3.83
CA LYS A 91 6.89 11.45 -4.16
C LYS A 91 8.38 11.19 -4.07
N ALA A 92 8.86 10.50 -3.02
CA ALA A 92 10.27 10.14 -2.88
C ALA A 92 10.77 9.21 -4.00
N LYS A 93 9.88 8.39 -4.59
CA LYS A 93 10.15 7.57 -5.79
C LYS A 93 10.02 8.34 -7.13
N GLY A 94 9.77 9.65 -7.09
CA GLY A 94 9.62 10.49 -8.28
C GLY A 94 8.27 10.35 -8.99
N ALA A 95 7.29 9.70 -8.36
CA ALA A 95 5.96 9.60 -8.95
C ALA A 95 5.22 10.94 -8.85
N HIS A 96 4.61 11.37 -9.95
CA HIS A 96 3.86 12.63 -10.04
C HIS A 96 2.36 12.46 -9.79
N VAL A 97 1.85 11.23 -9.85
CA VAL A 97 0.44 10.89 -9.61
C VAL A 97 0.38 9.65 -8.72
N LEU A 98 -0.48 9.71 -7.69
CA LEU A 98 -0.94 8.55 -6.93
C LEU A 98 -2.39 8.24 -7.32
N GLN A 99 -2.64 7.03 -7.78
CA GLN A 99 -3.95 6.56 -8.21
C GLN A 99 -4.47 5.48 -7.27
N LEU A 100 -5.79 5.42 -7.11
CA LEU A 100 -6.45 4.33 -6.37
C LEU A 100 -7.70 3.89 -7.11
N THR A 101 -8.07 2.63 -6.92
CA THR A 101 -9.36 2.09 -7.31
C THR A 101 -10.11 1.69 -6.05
N SER A 102 -11.42 1.96 -6.01
CA SER A 102 -12.26 1.56 -4.89
C SER A 102 -13.50 0.85 -5.39
N ASP A 103 -13.86 -0.25 -4.73
CA ASP A 103 -15.14 -0.90 -4.95
C ASP A 103 -16.29 0.08 -4.65
N LYS A 104 -17.25 0.20 -5.57
CA LYS A 104 -18.43 1.07 -5.45
C LYS A 104 -19.30 0.74 -4.23
N LYS A 105 -19.21 -0.48 -3.69
CA LYS A 105 -19.93 -0.90 -2.48
C LYS A 105 -19.30 -0.39 -1.19
N ARG A 106 -18.06 0.14 -1.25
CA ARG A 106 -17.41 0.72 -0.07
C ARG A 106 -18.12 2.03 0.27
N PRO A 107 -18.58 2.23 1.52
CA PRO A 107 -19.09 3.55 1.94
C PRO A 107 -18.07 4.61 1.57
N LYS A 108 -18.57 5.77 1.12
CA LYS A 108 -17.85 6.80 0.35
C LYS A 108 -16.36 6.88 0.72
N PRO A 109 -15.45 6.90 -0.28
CA PRO A 109 -14.04 7.16 -0.03
C PRO A 109 -13.90 8.43 0.81
N PHE A 110 -12.92 8.44 1.70
CA PHE A 110 -12.69 9.55 2.62
C PHE A 110 -12.64 10.89 1.87
N ASP A 111 -13.21 11.95 2.45
CA ASP A 111 -13.32 13.26 1.79
C ASP A 111 -11.97 13.86 1.37
N PHE A 112 -10.85 13.46 2.01
CA PHE A 112 -9.51 13.90 1.63
C PHE A 112 -9.04 13.41 0.25
N MET A 113 -9.70 12.41 -0.34
CA MET A 113 -9.36 11.88 -1.67
C MET A 113 -9.88 12.72 -2.84
N LYS A 114 -10.60 13.82 -2.56
CA LYS A 114 -11.28 14.64 -3.58
C LYS A 114 -10.45 15.79 -4.16
N ASN A 115 -9.21 15.98 -3.70
CA ASN A 115 -8.33 17.07 -4.14
C ASN A 115 -7.14 16.55 -4.95
#